data_AF-A0A2H0FX94-F1
#
_entry.id   AF-A0A2H0FX94-F1
#
_cell.length_a   1.000
_cell.length_b   1.000
_cell.length_c   1.000
_cell.angle_alpha   90.00
_cell.angle_beta   90.00
_cell.angle_gamma   90.00
#
_symmetry.space_group_name_H-M   'P 1'
#
loop_
_entity.id
_entity.type
_entity.pdbx_description
1 polymer ?
#
loop_
_entity_poly.entity_id
_entity_poly.type
_entity_poly.pdbx_seq_one_letter_code
_entity_poly.pdbx_strand_id
1 'polypeptide(L)'
;IASAASAYAMRKKLVELRAAVDYSENQLKHLTQIELPIKVKNIKEAAHAVLADLANYGMTQAKFDLVDAKLTALKSAVGKKNTGFTDHVAIRKTLSELFDKVDNLLREEADAIVEVLKETKLSFYNQYFAARVIKDLGGSHTKPEDEGTTPPPTDTPTPPMQ
;
A
#
# COMPACT_ATOMS: atom_id res chain seq x y z
N ILE A 1 20.07 26.12 7.50
CA ILE A 1 19.49 26.72 8.72
C ILE A 1 20.13 26.11 9.96
N ALA A 2 20.03 24.78 10.19
CA ALA A 2 20.63 24.11 11.35
C ALA A 2 22.14 24.42 11.54
N SER A 3 22.95 24.23 10.50
CA SER A 3 24.39 24.53 10.56
C SER A 3 24.71 26.01 10.85
N ALA A 4 23.97 26.94 10.25
CA ALA A 4 24.14 28.37 10.48
C ALA A 4 23.78 28.79 11.91
N ALA A 5 22.68 28.24 12.45
CA ALA A 5 22.26 28.47 13.83
C ALA A 5 23.21 27.82 14.85
N SER A 6 23.74 26.63 14.57
CA SER A 6 24.78 25.99 15.40
C SER A 6 26.08 26.81 15.41
N ALA A 7 26.51 27.34 14.25
CA ALA A 7 27.69 28.21 14.15
C ALA A 7 27.53 29.53 14.93
N TYR A 8 26.35 30.14 14.88
CA TYR A 8 26.04 31.32 15.69
C TYR A 8 26.05 31.00 17.19
N ALA A 9 25.39 29.90 17.60
CA ALA A 9 25.32 29.46 18.99
C ALA A 9 26.72 29.16 19.55
N MET A 10 27.61 28.57 18.74
CA MET A 10 29.01 28.34 19.10
C MET A 10 29.77 29.67 19.31
N ARG A 11 29.57 30.66 18.44
CA ARG A 11 30.22 31.98 18.54
C ARG A 11 29.79 32.76 19.78
N LYS A 12 28.54 32.64 20.19
CA LYS A 12 27.97 33.31 21.38
C LYS A 12 28.02 32.47 22.66
N LYS A 13 28.55 31.23 22.60
CA LYS A 13 28.59 30.26 23.71
C LYS A 13 27.19 29.96 24.31
N LEU A 14 26.16 29.93 23.47
CA LEU A 14 24.79 29.57 23.89
C LEU A 14 24.60 28.04 23.79
N VAL A 15 24.76 27.35 24.91
CA VAL A 15 24.72 25.87 24.97
C VAL A 15 23.33 25.33 24.65
N GLU A 16 22.27 25.96 25.17
CA GLU A 16 20.87 25.56 24.96
C GLU A 16 20.46 25.65 23.49
N LEU A 17 20.77 26.78 22.84
CA LEU A 17 20.45 27.01 21.42
C LEU A 17 21.20 26.02 20.52
N ARG A 18 22.44 25.69 20.88
CA ARG A 18 23.22 24.69 20.15
C ARG A 18 22.56 23.31 20.27
N ALA A 19 22.25 22.86 21.48
CA ALA A 19 21.62 21.55 21.68
C ALA A 19 20.27 21.42 20.92
N ALA A 20 19.52 22.51 20.81
CA ALA A 20 18.25 22.53 20.09
C ALA A 20 18.40 22.47 18.55
N VAL A 21 19.55 22.87 18.00
CA VAL A 21 19.70 23.11 16.55
C VAL A 21 20.84 22.31 15.90
N ASP A 22 21.65 21.59 16.68
CA ASP A 22 22.80 20.82 16.22
C ASP A 22 22.39 19.49 15.54
N TYR A 23 21.86 19.61 14.32
CA TYR A 23 21.49 18.47 13.47
C TYR A 23 22.30 18.50 12.17
N SER A 24 22.93 17.36 11.87
CA SER A 24 23.60 17.12 10.58
C SER A 24 22.61 16.70 9.50
N GLU A 25 23.01 16.86 8.23
CA GLU A 25 22.20 16.41 7.09
C GLU A 25 21.90 14.90 7.16
N ASN A 26 22.88 14.09 7.57
CA ASN A 26 22.73 12.65 7.69
C ASN A 26 21.67 12.30 8.75
N GLN A 27 21.70 12.96 9.90
CA GLN A 27 20.68 12.75 10.94
C GLN A 27 19.29 13.10 10.44
N LEU A 28 19.12 14.21 9.72
CA LEU A 28 17.83 14.60 9.15
C LEU A 28 17.31 13.61 8.10
N LYS A 29 18.19 12.99 7.31
CA LYS A 29 17.81 11.97 6.31
C LYS A 29 17.31 10.67 6.92
N HIS A 30 17.77 10.34 8.13
CA HIS A 30 17.38 9.11 8.84
C HIS A 30 16.19 9.30 9.77
N LEU A 31 15.67 10.53 9.91
CA LEU A 31 14.45 10.76 10.69
C LEU A 31 13.25 10.13 10.00
N THR A 32 12.33 9.60 10.80
CA THR A 32 11.06 9.09 10.28
C THR A 32 10.23 10.23 9.69
N GLN A 33 9.30 9.89 8.80
CA GLN A 33 8.43 10.86 8.15
C GLN A 33 7.51 11.62 9.14
N ILE A 34 7.36 11.09 10.36
CA ILE A 34 6.61 11.71 11.47
C ILE A 34 7.51 12.64 12.29
N GLU A 35 8.74 12.24 12.57
CA GLU A 35 9.67 13.02 13.40
C GLU A 35 10.30 14.19 12.65
N LEU A 36 10.61 14.00 11.36
CA LEU A 36 11.22 15.01 10.49
C LEU A 36 10.48 16.36 10.54
N PRO A 37 9.14 16.44 10.33
CA PRO A 37 8.44 17.71 10.38
C PRO A 37 8.46 18.38 11.76
N ILE A 38 8.49 17.59 12.84
CA ILE A 38 8.53 18.10 14.22
C ILE A 38 9.91 18.72 14.49
N LYS A 39 10.99 18.00 14.17
CA LYS A 39 12.36 18.44 14.40
C LYS A 39 12.70 19.66 13.54
N VAL A 40 12.32 19.68 12.27
CA VAL A 40 12.54 20.82 11.37
C VAL A 40 11.80 22.07 11.87
N LYS A 41 10.58 21.91 12.39
CA LYS A 41 9.81 23.02 12.98
C LYS A 41 10.52 23.60 14.21
N ASN A 42 10.98 22.75 15.13
CA ASN A 42 11.69 23.19 16.34
C ASN A 42 13.00 23.93 16.00
N ILE A 43 13.77 23.41 15.03
CA ILE A 43 14.99 24.07 14.53
C ILE A 43 14.67 25.44 13.94
N LYS A 44 13.59 25.53 13.15
CA LYS A 44 13.15 26.77 12.52
C LYS A 44 12.76 27.81 13.58
N GLU A 45 11.94 27.42 14.57
CA GLU A 45 11.49 28.32 15.64
C GLU A 45 12.68 28.85 16.46
N ALA A 46 13.59 27.97 16.86
CA ALA A 46 14.81 28.35 17.58
C ALA A 46 15.72 29.27 16.74
N ALA A 47 15.84 29.03 15.44
CA ALA A 47 16.62 29.88 14.54
C ALA A 47 15.92 31.22 14.23
N HIS A 48 14.59 31.25 14.17
CA HIS A 48 13.83 32.47 13.90
C HIS A 48 13.94 33.48 15.06
N ALA A 49 14.07 33.01 16.30
CA ALA A 49 14.34 33.87 17.45
C ALA A 49 15.65 34.69 17.33
N VAL A 50 16.55 34.27 16.44
CA VAL A 50 17.90 34.84 16.26
C VAL A 50 18.13 35.30 14.81
N LEU A 51 17.04 35.56 14.07
CA LEU A 51 17.06 35.83 12.63
C LEU A 51 17.92 37.06 12.27
N ALA A 52 17.92 38.10 13.10
CA ALA A 52 18.69 39.33 12.88
C ALA A 52 20.20 39.06 12.80
N ASP A 53 20.73 38.18 13.66
CA ASP A 53 22.15 37.85 13.66
C ASP A 53 22.52 36.80 12.61
N LEU A 54 21.56 35.95 12.23
CA LEU A 54 21.72 34.92 11.21
C LEU A 54 21.77 35.50 9.79
N ALA A 55 21.36 36.76 9.59
CA ALA A 55 21.55 37.48 8.34
C ALA A 55 23.03 37.51 7.90
N ASN A 56 23.95 37.66 8.86
CA ASN A 56 25.40 37.62 8.61
C ASN A 56 25.92 36.26 8.13
N TYR A 57 25.16 35.19 8.38
CA TYR A 57 25.44 33.83 7.92
C TYR A 57 24.68 33.49 6.62
N GLY A 58 24.16 34.51 5.93
CA GLY A 58 23.44 34.37 4.67
C GLY A 58 22.08 33.69 4.82
N MET A 59 21.50 33.65 6.02
CA MET A 59 20.11 33.22 6.20
C MET A 59 19.17 34.41 6.00
N THR A 60 18.20 34.25 5.12
CA THR A 60 17.19 35.27 4.81
C THR A 60 15.81 34.71 5.11
N GLN A 61 14.82 35.59 5.31
CA GLN A 61 13.43 35.18 5.52
C GLN A 61 12.93 34.22 4.42
N ALA A 62 13.30 34.47 3.16
CA ALA A 62 12.97 33.61 2.03
C ALA A 62 13.42 32.13 2.20
N LYS A 63 14.53 31.87 2.91
CA LYS A 63 14.99 30.50 3.19
C LYS A 63 14.12 29.81 4.25
N PHE A 64 13.58 30.56 5.20
CA PHE A 64 12.62 30.06 6.18
C PHE A 64 11.28 29.75 5.51
N ASP A 65 10.81 30.64 4.64
CA ASP A 65 9.56 30.45 3.88
C ASP A 65 9.65 29.24 2.94
N LEU A 66 10.82 29.02 2.31
CA LEU A 66 11.06 27.82 1.49
C LEU A 66 10.96 26.53 2.30
N VAL A 67 11.39 26.54 3.57
CA VAL A 67 11.26 25.37 4.46
C VAL A 67 9.80 25.11 4.80
N ASP A 68 9.00 26.15 5.05
CA ASP A 68 7.57 26.00 5.28
C ASP A 68 6.83 25.44 4.07
N ALA A 69 7.17 25.92 2.87
CA ALA A 69 6.62 25.41 1.62
C ALA A 69 6.92 23.91 1.47
N LYS A 70 8.18 23.50 1.71
CA LYS A 70 8.59 22.09 1.65
C LYS A 70 7.92 21.24 2.73
N LEU A 71 7.76 21.77 3.94
CA LEU A 71 7.10 21.07 5.05
C LEU A 71 5.62 20.83 4.75
N THR A 72 4.95 21.81 4.13
CA THR A 72 3.55 21.72 3.72
C THR A 72 3.37 20.71 2.59
N ALA A 73 4.28 20.74 1.60
CA ALA A 73 4.30 19.77 0.51
C ALA A 73 4.50 18.34 1.04
N LEU A 74 5.42 18.14 2.00
CA LEU A 74 5.65 16.85 2.65
C LEU A 74 4.38 16.33 3.35
N LYS A 75 3.72 17.18 4.17
CA LYS A 75 2.47 16.81 4.85
C LYS A 75 1.37 16.42 3.86
N SER A 76 1.23 17.17 2.77
CA SER A 76 0.25 16.86 1.72
C SER A 76 0.55 15.53 1.03
N ALA A 77 1.82 15.27 0.71
CA ALA A 77 2.23 14.00 0.08
C ALA A 77 1.97 12.79 0.99
N VAL A 78 2.24 12.91 2.29
CA VAL A 78 1.92 11.86 3.28
C VAL A 78 0.43 11.61 3.36
N GLY A 79 -0.38 12.68 3.46
CA GLY A 79 -1.83 12.57 3.48
C GLY A 79 -2.37 11.82 2.25
N LYS A 80 -1.93 12.21 1.05
CA LYS A 80 -2.34 11.59 -0.22
C LYS A 80 -1.98 10.10 -0.30
N LYS A 81 -0.81 9.71 0.19
CA LYS A 81 -0.38 8.30 0.20
C LYS A 81 -1.31 7.46 1.08
N ASN A 82 -1.64 7.96 2.25
CA ASN A 82 -2.49 7.24 3.20
C ASN A 82 -3.94 7.12 2.69
N THR A 83 -4.50 8.20 2.13
CA THR A 83 -5.86 8.16 1.56
C THR A 83 -5.95 7.24 0.34
N GLY A 84 -4.95 7.27 -0.55
CA GLY A 84 -4.93 6.37 -1.70
C GLY A 84 -4.93 4.90 -1.28
N PHE A 85 -4.13 4.53 -0.27
CA PHE A 85 -4.13 3.16 0.25
C PHE A 85 -5.47 2.74 0.85
N THR A 86 -6.10 3.60 1.66
CA THR A 86 -7.41 3.30 2.25
C THR A 86 -8.49 3.15 1.19
N ASP A 87 -8.47 3.97 0.15
CA ASP A 87 -9.43 3.91 -0.95
C ASP A 87 -9.26 2.61 -1.74
N HIS A 88 -8.03 2.18 -2.02
CA HIS A 88 -7.76 0.90 -2.67
C HIS A 88 -8.28 -0.29 -1.86
N VAL A 89 -8.07 -0.28 -0.54
CA VAL A 89 -8.57 -1.34 0.34
C VAL A 89 -10.09 -1.36 0.37
N ALA A 90 -10.73 -0.19 0.46
CA ALA A 90 -12.18 -0.07 0.44
C ALA A 90 -12.77 -0.58 -0.88
N ILE A 91 -12.25 -0.13 -2.02
CA ILE A 91 -12.68 -0.57 -3.36
C ILE A 91 -12.52 -2.08 -3.51
N ARG A 92 -11.38 -2.64 -3.11
CA ARG A 92 -11.14 -4.09 -3.17
C ARG A 92 -12.17 -4.85 -2.36
N LYS A 93 -12.46 -4.40 -1.13
CA LYS A 93 -13.46 -5.05 -0.27
C LYS A 93 -14.86 -4.99 -0.88
N THR A 94 -15.28 -3.83 -1.37
CA THR A 94 -16.58 -3.67 -2.04
C THR A 94 -16.69 -4.55 -3.29
N LEU A 95 -15.62 -4.66 -4.06
CA LEU A 95 -15.59 -5.52 -5.25
C LEU A 95 -15.70 -7.00 -4.88
N SER A 96 -14.97 -7.45 -3.87
CA SER A 96 -15.09 -8.82 -3.34
C SER A 96 -16.50 -9.13 -2.85
N GLU A 97 -17.10 -8.23 -2.06
CA GLU A 97 -18.48 -8.40 -1.57
C GLU A 97 -19.50 -8.46 -2.72
N LEU A 98 -19.27 -7.74 -3.82
CA LEU A 98 -20.13 -7.79 -4.99
C LEU A 98 -20.01 -9.13 -5.73
N PHE A 99 -18.79 -9.65 -5.88
CA PHE A 99 -18.59 -10.98 -6.46
C PHE A 99 -19.23 -12.07 -5.61
N ASP A 100 -19.07 -12.02 -4.28
CA ASP A 100 -19.71 -12.98 -3.36
C ASP A 100 -21.24 -12.95 -3.49
N LYS A 101 -21.84 -11.74 -3.63
CA LYS A 101 -23.28 -11.61 -3.86
C LYS A 101 -23.72 -12.22 -5.18
N VAL A 102 -22.95 -12.03 -6.25
CA VAL A 102 -23.26 -12.61 -7.57
C VAL A 102 -23.10 -14.12 -7.54
N ASP A 103 -22.07 -14.64 -6.87
CA ASP A 103 -21.89 -16.09 -6.72
C ASP A 103 -23.04 -16.73 -5.92
N ASN A 104 -23.49 -16.09 -4.85
CA ASN A 104 -24.65 -16.54 -4.10
C ASN A 104 -25.93 -16.48 -4.94
N LEU A 105 -26.16 -15.39 -5.68
CA LEU A 105 -27.30 -15.27 -6.59
C LEU A 105 -27.34 -16.42 -7.61
N LEU A 106 -26.19 -16.73 -8.21
CA LEU A 106 -26.09 -17.81 -9.18
C LEU A 106 -26.32 -19.18 -8.54
N ARG A 107 -25.75 -19.44 -7.36
CA ARG A 107 -25.85 -20.74 -6.68
C ARG A 107 -27.21 -20.99 -6.01
N GLU A 108 -27.81 -19.96 -5.43
CA GLU A 108 -29.03 -20.08 -4.64
C GLU A 108 -30.29 -19.89 -5.49
N GLU A 109 -30.27 -19.02 -6.50
CA GLU A 109 -31.44 -18.75 -7.34
C GLU A 109 -31.34 -19.42 -8.71
N ALA A 110 -30.30 -19.11 -9.49
CA ALA A 110 -30.23 -19.57 -10.88
C ALA A 110 -30.08 -21.09 -10.98
N ASP A 111 -29.15 -21.68 -10.22
CA ASP A 111 -28.93 -23.13 -10.23
C ASP A 111 -30.17 -23.89 -9.72
N ALA A 112 -30.87 -23.35 -8.70
CA ALA A 112 -32.10 -23.93 -8.17
C ALA A 112 -33.25 -23.90 -9.20
N ILE A 113 -33.42 -22.81 -9.94
CA ILE A 113 -34.43 -22.72 -11.02
C ILE A 113 -34.12 -23.73 -12.13
N VAL A 114 -32.85 -23.85 -12.52
CA VAL A 114 -32.44 -24.80 -13.57
C VAL A 114 -32.65 -26.25 -13.15
N GLU A 115 -32.52 -26.56 -11.86
CA GLU A 115 -32.79 -27.90 -11.34
C GLU A 115 -34.25 -28.33 -11.51
N VAL A 116 -35.21 -27.41 -11.37
CA VAL A 116 -36.63 -27.66 -11.66
C VAL A 116 -36.86 -27.98 -13.15
N LEU A 117 -36.05 -27.42 -14.04
CA LEU A 117 -36.17 -27.65 -15.49
C LEU A 117 -35.56 -28.99 -15.94
N LYS A 118 -34.92 -29.75 -15.03
CA LYS A 118 -34.28 -31.05 -15.34
C LYS A 118 -35.27 -32.06 -15.91
N GLU A 119 -36.47 -32.14 -15.34
CA GLU A 119 -37.49 -33.11 -15.74
C GLU A 119 -38.14 -32.77 -17.09
N THR A 120 -38.23 -31.49 -17.42
CA THR A 120 -38.92 -31.01 -18.63
C THR A 120 -37.98 -30.72 -19.79
N LYS A 121 -36.73 -30.32 -19.52
CA LYS A 121 -35.74 -29.86 -20.51
C LYS A 121 -34.32 -30.28 -20.16
N LEU A 122 -34.05 -31.58 -20.18
CA LEU A 122 -32.74 -32.15 -19.85
C LEU A 122 -31.57 -31.59 -20.69
N SER A 123 -31.79 -31.33 -21.98
CA SER A 123 -30.75 -30.74 -22.85
C SER A 123 -30.29 -29.37 -22.37
N PHE A 124 -31.24 -28.53 -21.93
CA PHE A 124 -30.95 -27.19 -21.41
C PHE A 124 -30.20 -27.25 -20.08
N TYR A 125 -30.63 -28.12 -19.16
CA TYR A 125 -29.93 -28.37 -17.89
C TYR A 125 -28.46 -28.72 -18.12
N ASN A 126 -28.19 -29.68 -19.02
CA ASN A 126 -26.81 -30.11 -19.30
C ASN A 126 -25.96 -28.99 -19.90
N GLN A 127 -26.53 -28.19 -20.81
CA GLN A 127 -25.82 -27.05 -21.42
C GLN A 127 -25.50 -25.95 -20.41
N TYR A 128 -26.43 -25.65 -19.50
CA TYR A 128 -26.25 -24.66 -18.46
C TYR A 128 -25.09 -25.03 -17.51
N PHE A 129 -25.10 -26.25 -16.96
CA PHE A 129 -24.04 -26.68 -16.04
C PHE A 129 -22.69 -26.88 -16.74
N ALA A 130 -22.67 -27.27 -18.02
CA ALA A 130 -21.46 -27.28 -18.83
C ALA A 130 -20.85 -25.88 -19.02
N ALA A 131 -21.69 -24.83 -19.07
CA ALA A 131 -21.24 -23.45 -19.15
C ALA A 131 -20.87 -22.85 -17.77
N ARG A 132 -21.43 -23.36 -16.67
CA ARG A 132 -21.26 -22.84 -15.28
C ARG A 132 -19.87 -23.11 -14.65
N VAL A 133 -18.85 -23.40 -15.45
CA VAL A 133 -17.48 -23.68 -14.97
C VAL A 133 -16.80 -22.39 -14.50
N ILE A 134 -16.41 -22.34 -13.23
CA ILE A 134 -15.57 -21.26 -12.70
C ILE A 134 -14.14 -21.49 -13.18
N LYS A 135 -13.64 -20.60 -14.04
CA LYS A 135 -12.24 -20.59 -14.48
C LYS A 135 -11.46 -19.61 -13.61
N ASP A 136 -10.64 -20.15 -12.72
CA ASP A 136 -9.66 -19.33 -12.01
C ASP A 136 -8.51 -18.98 -12.96
N LEU A 137 -8.54 -17.76 -13.50
CA LEU A 137 -7.50 -17.22 -14.36
C LEU A 137 -6.37 -16.56 -13.54
N GLY A 138 -6.33 -16.78 -12.23
CA GLY A 138 -5.32 -16.27 -11.32
C GLY A 138 -3.92 -16.80 -11.65
N GLY A 139 -3.06 -15.91 -12.17
CA GLY A 139 -1.65 -16.18 -12.37
C GLY A 139 -0.92 -16.30 -11.03
N SER A 140 -0.65 -17.54 -10.61
CA SER A 140 0.35 -17.79 -9.58
C SER A 140 1.74 -17.54 -10.16
N HIS A 141 2.49 -16.59 -9.59
CA HIS A 141 3.95 -16.61 -9.70
C HIS A 141 4.50 -17.76 -8.82
N THR A 142 4.12 -19.00 -9.12
CA THR A 142 4.83 -20.18 -8.65
C THR A 142 5.57 -20.74 -9.84
N LYS A 143 6.88 -20.87 -9.68
CA LYS A 143 7.74 -21.59 -10.63
C LYS A 143 7.17 -23.01 -10.78
N PRO A 144 6.96 -23.52 -12.00
CA PRO A 144 6.45 -24.88 -12.18
C PRO A 144 7.49 -25.86 -11.63
N GLU A 145 7.11 -26.61 -10.61
CA GLU A 145 7.72 -27.90 -10.32
C GLU A 145 7.01 -28.94 -11.19
N ASP A 146 7.84 -29.57 -12.02
CA ASP A 146 7.65 -30.69 -12.93
C ASP A 146 6.34 -31.50 -12.79
N GLU A 147 5.57 -31.57 -13.89
CA GLU A 147 4.50 -32.55 -14.05
C GLU A 147 5.10 -33.94 -14.25
N GLY A 148 4.69 -34.92 -13.44
CA GLY A 148 4.80 -36.32 -13.84
C GLY A 148 4.85 -37.33 -12.70
N THR A 149 3.71 -37.86 -12.31
CA THR A 149 3.46 -39.32 -12.14
C THR A 149 2.02 -39.55 -11.66
N THR A 150 1.10 -39.76 -12.60
CA THR A 150 -0.14 -40.49 -12.32
C THR A 150 0.18 -41.99 -12.19
N PRO A 151 -0.29 -42.70 -11.14
CA PRO A 151 -0.16 -44.16 -11.09
C PRO A 151 -1.10 -44.81 -12.14
N PRO A 152 -0.67 -45.90 -12.82
CA PRO A 152 -1.46 -46.54 -13.86
C PRO A 152 -2.59 -47.40 -13.26
N PRO A 153 -3.80 -47.42 -13.84
CA PRO A 153 -4.84 -48.38 -13.50
C PRO A 153 -4.89 -49.49 -14.56
N THR A 154 -4.66 -50.76 -14.19
CA THR A 154 -5.23 -51.89 -14.94
C THR A 154 -5.24 -53.15 -14.07
N ASP A 155 -6.42 -53.69 -13.81
CA ASP A 155 -6.69 -55.13 -13.96
C ASP A 155 -8.20 -55.37 -13.85
N THR A 156 -8.81 -55.87 -14.93
CA THR A 156 -10.11 -56.54 -14.90
C THR A 156 -9.94 -57.86 -15.66
N PRO A 157 -10.37 -59.01 -15.12
CA PRO A 157 -9.96 -60.32 -15.61
C PRO A 157 -10.84 -60.78 -16.79
N THR A 158 -10.20 -61.31 -17.83
CA THR A 158 -10.84 -61.91 -19.01
C THR A 158 -11.35 -63.34 -18.71
N PRO A 159 -12.58 -63.73 -19.09
CA PRO A 159 -13.10 -65.09 -18.88
C PRO A 159 -12.52 -66.13 -19.87
N PRO A 160 -12.58 -67.43 -19.57
CA PRO A 160 -11.89 -68.46 -20.35
C PRO A 160 -12.68 -68.84 -21.61
N MET A 161 -11.98 -69.04 -22.74
CA MET A 161 -12.55 -69.64 -23.93
C MET A 161 -12.43 -71.17 -23.88
N GLN A 162 -13.52 -71.85 -24.24
CA GLN A 162 -13.56 -73.27 -24.63
C GLN A 162 -12.93 -73.48 -26.00
#